data_AF-A0A1I9Q232-F1
#
_entry.id   AF-A0A1I9Q232-F1
#
_cell.length_a   1.000
_cell.length_b   1.000
_cell.length_c   1.000
_cell.angle_alpha   90.00
_cell.angle_beta   90.00
_cell.angle_gamma   90.00
#
_symmetry.space_group_name_H-M   'P 1'
#
loop_
_entity.id
_entity.type
_entity.pdbx_description
1 polymer ?
#
loop_
_entity_poly.entity_id
_entity_poly.type
_entity_poly.pdbx_seq_one_letter_code
_entity_poly.pdbx_strand_id
1 'polypeptide(L)'
;VQRPLQVIPMRSKYRHVEVPDPGTNKQYRRIVHYPEEYTVEPLKVTNLAGRDPVTGRVVAKGLGGGIKHKFHWVDWNRHAPKDGSPLVEKVLEIIEDGCRTGHVA
;
A
#
# COMPACT_ATOMS: atom_id res chain seq x y z
N VAL A 1 -43.90 41.96 -27.27
CA VAL A 1 -42.73 41.11 -27.57
C VAL A 1 -42.27 40.45 -26.26
N GLN A 2 -42.51 39.15 -26.10
CA GLN A 2 -42.10 38.43 -24.88
C GLN A 2 -40.58 38.33 -24.82
N ARG A 3 -40.00 38.70 -23.68
CA ARG A 3 -38.55 38.63 -23.44
C ARG A 3 -38.17 37.15 -23.29
N PRO A 4 -37.16 36.63 -24.02
CA PRO A 4 -36.76 35.24 -23.86
C PRO A 4 -36.21 35.02 -22.44
N LEU A 5 -36.57 33.89 -21.83
CA LEU A 5 -36.05 33.47 -20.53
C LEU A 5 -34.53 33.31 -20.63
N GLN A 6 -33.78 34.06 -19.83
CA GLN A 6 -32.33 33.86 -19.69
C GLN A 6 -32.09 32.55 -18.93
N VAL A 7 -31.57 31.54 -19.64
CA VAL A 7 -31.09 30.31 -19.02
C VAL A 7 -29.73 30.60 -18.38
N ILE A 8 -29.72 30.79 -17.06
CA ILE A 8 -28.47 30.92 -16.30
C ILE A 8 -27.78 29.54 -16.33
N PRO A 9 -26.55 29.41 -16.84
CA PRO A 9 -25.87 28.13 -16.84
C PRO A 9 -25.58 27.70 -15.39
N MET A 10 -26.15 26.57 -14.99
CA MET A 10 -25.89 25.96 -13.68
C MET A 10 -24.40 25.60 -13.61
N ARG A 11 -23.64 26.40 -12.85
CA ARG A 11 -22.16 26.41 -12.88
C ARG A 11 -21.53 25.19 -12.22
N SER A 12 -22.29 24.40 -11.46
CA SER A 12 -21.82 23.19 -10.78
C SER A 12 -22.35 21.93 -11.45
N LYS A 13 -21.63 21.42 -12.46
CA LYS A 13 -21.81 20.04 -12.92
C LYS A 13 -21.19 19.11 -11.87
N TYR A 14 -21.96 18.71 -10.88
CA TYR A 14 -21.58 17.63 -9.98
C TYR A 14 -21.90 16.29 -10.65
N ARG A 15 -20.89 15.43 -10.81
CA ARG A 15 -21.08 14.03 -11.18
C ARG A 15 -20.76 13.20 -9.95
N HIS A 16 -21.78 12.57 -9.36
CA HIS A 16 -21.55 11.54 -8.36
C HIS A 16 -20.74 10.42 -9.01
N VAL A 17 -19.59 10.09 -8.43
CA VAL A 17 -18.77 8.96 -8.84
C VAL A 17 -18.67 8.08 -7.61
N GLU A 18 -19.15 6.86 -7.74
CA GLU A 18 -18.98 5.84 -6.71
C GLU A 18 -17.50 5.49 -6.65
N VAL A 19 -16.91 5.69 -5.47
CA VAL A 19 -15.53 5.32 -5.17
C VAL A 19 -15.61 4.01 -4.38
N PRO A 20 -14.74 3.03 -4.66
CA PRO A 20 -14.73 1.80 -3.87
C PRO A 20 -14.45 2.10 -2.41
N ASP A 21 -15.11 1.37 -1.51
CA ASP A 21 -14.87 1.48 -0.07
C ASP A 21 -13.44 1.01 0.27
N PRO A 22 -12.64 1.79 1.03
CA PRO A 22 -11.31 1.37 1.45
C PRO A 22 -11.28 0.01 2.17
N GLY A 23 -12.32 -0.33 2.94
CA GLY A 23 -12.35 -1.56 3.73
C GLY A 23 -11.16 -1.74 4.69
N THR A 24 -11.08 -2.89 5.36
CA THR A 24 -10.06 -3.15 6.40
C THR A 24 -8.83 -3.90 5.88
N ASN A 25 -8.98 -4.73 4.84
CA ASN A 25 -7.93 -5.68 4.41
C ASN A 25 -7.12 -5.23 3.17
N LYS A 26 -7.36 -4.03 2.65
CA LYS A 26 -6.64 -3.51 1.47
C LYS A 26 -5.73 -2.35 1.84
N GLN A 27 -4.46 -2.46 1.46
CA GLN A 27 -3.49 -1.38 1.63
C GLN A 27 -3.39 -0.55 0.35
N TYR A 28 -3.73 0.74 0.43
CA TYR A 28 -3.62 1.68 -0.70
C TYR A 28 -2.34 2.53 -0.66
N ARG A 29 -1.39 2.18 0.22
CA ARG A 29 -0.11 2.90 0.30
C ARG A 29 0.85 2.44 -0.80
N ARG A 30 0.97 1.13 -0.96
CA ARG A 30 1.95 0.50 -1.84
C ARG A 30 1.55 -0.93 -2.20
N ILE A 31 2.07 -1.42 -3.33
CA ILE A 31 2.06 -2.83 -3.73
C ILE A 31 3.50 -3.34 -3.63
N VAL A 32 3.69 -4.46 -2.96
CA VAL A 32 4.98 -5.15 -2.89
C VAL A 32 4.97 -6.27 -3.92
N HIS A 33 6.01 -6.35 -4.74
CA HIS A 33 6.16 -7.39 -5.75
C HIS A 33 6.92 -8.57 -5.14
N TYR A 34 6.19 -9.56 -4.65
CA TYR A 34 6.77 -10.77 -4.06
C TYR A 34 7.19 -11.75 -5.16
N PRO A 35 8.43 -12.29 -5.10
CA PRO A 35 8.82 -13.43 -5.91
C PRO A 35 8.12 -14.72 -5.45
N GLU A 36 8.26 -15.80 -6.23
CA GLU A 36 7.68 -17.11 -5.91
C GLU A 36 8.30 -17.75 -4.66
N GLU A 37 9.62 -17.56 -4.48
CA GLU A 37 10.38 -18.07 -3.34
C GLU A 37 10.80 -16.94 -2.40
N TYR A 38 10.92 -17.25 -1.11
CA TYR A 38 11.38 -16.28 -0.12
C TYR A 38 12.81 -15.82 -0.42
N THR A 39 13.03 -14.52 -0.32
CA THR A 39 14.34 -13.90 -0.51
C THR A 39 14.60 -12.82 0.54
N VAL A 40 15.86 -12.72 0.95
CA VAL A 40 16.36 -11.65 1.85
C VAL A 40 16.65 -10.38 1.06
N GLU A 41 16.70 -10.45 -0.28
CA GLU A 41 16.97 -9.29 -1.12
C GLU A 41 15.86 -8.23 -1.01
N PRO A 42 16.21 -6.94 -1.00
CA PRO A 42 15.22 -5.87 -0.94
C PRO A 42 14.27 -5.89 -2.14
N LEU A 43 12.98 -6.05 -1.87
CA LEU A 43 11.93 -6.16 -2.87
C LEU A 43 11.55 -4.82 -3.49
N LYS A 44 11.09 -4.87 -4.74
CA LYS A 44 10.55 -3.73 -5.46
C LYS A 44 9.14 -3.40 -4.98
N VAL A 45 8.86 -2.11 -4.90
CA VAL A 45 7.58 -1.57 -4.41
C VAL A 45 7.03 -0.56 -5.39
N THR A 46 5.73 -0.63 -5.67
CA THR A 46 4.99 0.41 -6.39
C THR A 46 4.17 1.23 -5.40
N ASN A 47 4.45 2.52 -5.26
CA ASN A 47 3.67 3.42 -4.40
C ASN A 47 2.36 3.82 -5.09
N LEU A 48 1.24 3.70 -4.37
CA LEU A 48 -0.10 3.99 -4.88
C LEU A 48 -0.63 5.36 -4.44
N ALA A 49 -0.05 5.95 -3.40
CA ALA A 49 -0.46 7.25 -2.84
C ALA A 49 -1.98 7.33 -2.56
N GLY A 50 -2.55 6.26 -1.99
CA GLY A 50 -3.96 6.20 -1.63
C GLY A 50 -4.92 5.91 -2.79
N ARG A 51 -4.39 5.60 -3.98
CA ARG A 51 -5.19 5.32 -5.17
C ARG A 51 -5.45 3.83 -5.33
N ASP A 52 -6.64 3.51 -5.81
CA ASP A 52 -6.97 2.15 -6.23
C ASP A 52 -6.21 1.80 -7.52
N PRO A 53 -5.44 0.69 -7.57
CA PRO A 53 -4.68 0.32 -8.75
C PRO A 53 -5.54 0.00 -9.98
N VAL A 54 -6.82 -0.34 -9.80
CA VAL A 54 -7.73 -0.65 -10.91
C VAL A 54 -8.40 0.61 -11.45
N THR A 55 -9.06 1.40 -10.59
CA THR A 55 -9.83 2.57 -11.02
C THR A 55 -9.03 3.88 -11.07
N GLY A 56 -7.86 3.93 -10.41
CA GLY A 56 -7.02 5.13 -10.27
C GLY A 56 -7.62 6.20 -9.34
N ARG A 57 -8.79 5.95 -8.75
CA ARG A 57 -9.49 6.87 -7.84
C ARG A 57 -8.79 6.92 -6.49
N VAL A 58 -8.84 8.09 -5.85
CA VAL A 58 -8.34 8.25 -4.49
C VAL A 58 -9.33 7.62 -3.53
N VAL A 59 -8.92 6.54 -2.89
CA VAL A 59 -9.71 5.77 -1.92
C VAL A 59 -9.30 6.13 -0.50
N ALA A 60 -7.99 6.15 -0.23
CA ALA A 60 -7.43 6.53 1.06
C ALA A 60 -6.80 7.91 0.98
N LYS A 61 -7.33 8.87 1.73
CA LYS A 61 -6.78 10.24 1.82
C LYS A 61 -5.61 10.30 2.81
N GLY A 62 -4.74 11.30 2.67
CA GLY A 62 -3.58 11.51 3.56
C GLY A 62 -2.36 10.65 3.22
N LEU A 63 -2.44 9.80 2.20
CA LEU A 63 -1.31 9.06 1.64
C LEU A 63 -0.77 9.83 0.42
N GLY A 64 0.54 10.03 0.37
CA GLY A 64 1.18 10.87 -0.64
C GLY A 64 2.61 10.43 -0.94
N GLY A 65 3.38 11.35 -1.50
CA GLY A 65 4.80 11.15 -1.82
C GLY A 65 5.68 10.93 -0.59
N GLY A 66 6.98 10.77 -0.84
CA GLY A 66 7.98 10.51 0.19
C GLY A 66 9.21 9.85 -0.41
N ILE A 67 10.15 9.47 0.47
CA ILE A 67 11.34 8.72 0.08
C ILE A 67 10.93 7.36 -0.48
N LYS A 68 11.59 6.93 -1.56
CA LYS A 68 11.39 5.59 -2.13
C LYS A 68 12.06 4.57 -1.22
N HIS A 69 11.26 3.83 -0.47
CA HIS A 69 11.73 2.72 0.35
C HIS A 69 11.75 1.42 -0.46
N LYS A 70 12.76 0.58 -0.20
CA LYS A 70 12.74 -0.84 -0.57
C LYS A 70 12.04 -1.63 0.54
N PHE A 71 11.45 -2.77 0.22
CA PHE A 71 10.74 -3.59 1.20
C PHE A 71 11.54 -4.83 1.55
N HIS A 72 11.75 -5.09 2.83
CA HIS A 72 12.39 -6.31 3.31
C HIS A 72 11.32 -7.35 3.63
N TRP A 73 11.33 -8.48 2.93
CA TRP A 73 10.42 -9.58 3.24
C TRP A 73 10.78 -10.13 4.63
N VAL A 74 9.80 -10.21 5.52
CA VAL A 74 9.96 -10.84 6.82
C VAL A 74 9.04 -12.04 6.93
N ASP A 75 9.63 -13.13 7.41
CA ASP A 75 8.89 -14.29 7.87
C ASP A 75 8.29 -13.99 9.25
N TRP A 76 6.98 -14.01 9.33
CA TRP A 76 6.25 -13.77 10.58
C TRP A 76 6.13 -15.02 11.43
N ASN A 77 6.41 -16.20 10.87
CA ASN A 77 6.29 -17.47 11.58
C ASN A 77 7.66 -18.05 11.88
N ARG A 78 7.96 -18.26 13.16
CA ARG A 78 9.18 -18.99 13.54
C ARG A 78 8.92 -20.48 13.44
N HIS A 79 9.41 -21.09 12.37
CA HIS A 79 9.22 -22.50 12.10
C HIS A 79 10.03 -23.38 13.07
N ALA A 80 9.34 -24.21 13.85
CA ALA A 80 9.99 -25.20 14.70
C ALA A 80 10.65 -26.30 13.84
N PRO A 81 11.83 -26.81 14.23
CA PRO A 81 12.45 -27.97 13.59
C PRO A 81 11.53 -29.19 13.63
N LYS A 82 11.48 -29.96 12.54
CA LYS A 82 10.64 -31.18 12.44
C LYS A 82 11.03 -32.27 13.45
N ASP A 83 12.28 -32.26 13.87
CA ASP A 83 12.87 -33.20 14.83
C ASP A 83 12.47 -32.90 16.29
N GLY A 84 11.74 -31.80 16.54
CA GLY A 84 11.34 -31.39 17.89
C GLY A 84 12.45 -30.76 18.72
N SER A 85 13.67 -30.65 18.16
CA SER A 85 14.78 -29.93 18.76
C SER A 85 14.52 -28.42 18.80
N PRO A 86 15.10 -27.68 19.79
CA PRO A 86 15.02 -26.23 19.81
C PRO A 86 15.66 -25.60 18.57
N LEU A 87 15.03 -24.57 18.01
CA LEU A 87 15.61 -23.77 16.93
C LEU A 87 16.77 -22.92 17.48
N VAL A 88 17.95 -23.03 16.86
CA VAL A 88 19.13 -22.22 17.20
C VAL A 88 19.52 -21.39 15.98
N GLU A 89 19.39 -20.07 16.11
CA GLU A 89 19.72 -19.09 15.08
C GLU A 89 20.73 -18.07 15.63
N LYS A 90 21.48 -17.43 14.73
CA LYS A 90 22.43 -16.37 15.08
C LYS A 90 22.04 -15.09 14.34
N VAL A 91 21.94 -13.99 15.08
CA VAL A 91 21.75 -12.66 14.48
C VAL A 91 23.04 -12.26 13.75
N LEU A 92 22.91 -11.89 12.48
CA LEU A 92 24.03 -11.45 11.65
C LEU A 92 24.11 -9.92 11.59
N GLU A 93 22.98 -9.26 11.37
CA GLU A 93 22.88 -7.82 11.17
C GLU A 93 21.51 -7.33 11.70
N ILE A 94 21.45 -6.05 12.10
CA ILE A 94 20.19 -5.39 12.47
C ILE A 94 20.00 -4.24 11.49
N ILE A 95 18.90 -4.27 10.73
CA ILE A 95 18.64 -3.36 9.62
C ILE A 95 17.45 -2.45 9.95
N GLU A 96 17.57 -1.17 9.58
CA GLU A 96 16.45 -0.24 9.59
C GLU A 96 15.57 -0.44 8.34
N ASP A 97 14.30 -0.81 8.54
CA ASP A 97 13.34 -0.95 7.44
C ASP A 97 12.38 0.24 7.39
N GLY A 98 12.49 1.08 6.37
CA GLY A 98 11.62 2.25 6.18
C GLY A 98 10.15 1.90 5.90
N CYS A 99 9.81 0.61 5.78
CA CYS A 99 8.44 0.16 5.63
C CYS A 99 7.70 -0.11 6.95
N ARG A 100 8.41 -0.15 8.10
CA ARG A 100 7.84 -0.45 9.43
C ARG A 100 8.55 0.36 10.53
N THR A 101 8.06 0.26 11.76
CA THR A 101 8.67 0.94 12.92
C THR A 101 9.72 0.09 13.66
N GLY A 102 9.65 -1.24 13.54
CA GLY A 102 10.62 -2.15 14.14
C GLY A 102 11.85 -2.40 13.27
N HIS A 103 13.01 -2.59 13.89
CA HIS A 103 14.20 -3.08 13.20
C HIS A 103 14.01 -4.55 12.77
N VAL A 104 14.66 -4.94 11.68
CA VAL A 104 14.68 -6.32 11.17
C VAL A 104 16.03 -6.94 11.53
N ALA A 105 16.02 -8.18 12.02
CA ALA A 105 17.20 -8.92 12.48
C ALA A 105 17.06 -10.40 12.18
#